data_AF-A0A2U3PU94-F1
#
_entry.id   AF-A0A2U3PU94-F1
#
_cell.length_a   1.000
_cell.length_b   1.000
_cell.length_c   1.000
_cell.angle_alpha   90.00
_cell.angle_beta   90.00
_cell.angle_gamma   90.00
#
_symmetry.space_group_name_H-M   'P 1'
#
loop_
_entity.id
_entity.type
_entity.pdbx_description
1 polymer ?
#
loop_
_entity_poly.entity_id
_entity_poly.type
_entity_poly.pdbx_seq_one_letter_code
_entity_poly.pdbx_strand_id
1 'polypeptide(L)'
;MPESNPADLLTEATNWWSTDIIDMKPGVIRFRGFSIEQLIGSVSFPQMIWLLLRGDLPSPDHAALLEAALVAAVDHGPQAPSIAVGRMSITCGLPLNGAMASAINLLDDVHGGAGQQCMELYADIARRMSEGTALVAATQAGIAAFVEAHGKILPGSAIAFTRSTLAHRGSCRWSMLLVSAA
;
A
#
# COMPACT_ATOMS: atom_id res chain seq x y z
N MET A 1 -17.00 44.97 7.26
CA MET A 1 -15.87 44.03 7.12
C MET A 1 -14.88 44.70 6.18
N PRO A 2 -13.63 44.97 6.57
CA PRO A 2 -12.65 45.53 5.63
C PRO A 2 -12.48 44.52 4.48
N GLU A 3 -12.50 44.99 3.24
CA GLU A 3 -12.19 44.14 2.08
C GLU A 3 -10.72 43.72 2.19
N SER A 4 -10.48 42.43 2.33
CA SER A 4 -9.13 41.87 2.31
C SER A 4 -8.55 42.00 0.90
N ASN A 5 -7.30 42.46 0.82
CA ASN A 5 -6.55 42.57 -0.42
C ASN A 5 -6.44 41.18 -1.09
N PRO A 6 -6.74 41.04 -2.39
CA PRO A 6 -6.64 39.76 -3.11
C PRO A 6 -5.27 39.07 -2.99
N ALA A 7 -4.18 39.84 -2.87
CA ALA A 7 -2.84 39.28 -2.68
C ALA A 7 -2.67 38.62 -1.30
N ASP A 8 -3.31 39.17 -0.27
CA ASP A 8 -3.26 38.63 1.09
C ASP A 8 -4.08 37.34 1.18
N LEU A 9 -5.26 37.30 0.53
CA LEU A 9 -6.09 36.09 0.41
C LEU A 9 -5.39 34.96 -0.35
N LEU A 10 -4.70 35.28 -1.45
CA LEU A 10 -3.93 34.30 -2.21
C LEU A 10 -2.76 33.75 -1.37
N THR A 11 -2.09 34.62 -0.61
CA THR A 11 -1.00 34.21 0.29
C THR A 11 -1.52 33.31 1.40
N GLU A 12 -2.66 33.65 2.01
CA GLU A 12 -3.31 32.83 3.04
C GLU A 12 -3.76 31.46 2.49
N ALA A 13 -4.38 31.44 1.31
CA ALA A 13 -4.79 30.19 0.65
C ALA A 13 -3.58 29.31 0.25
N THR A 14 -2.47 29.93 -0.19
CA THR A 14 -1.23 29.22 -0.52
C THR A 14 -0.55 28.67 0.73
N ASN A 15 -0.58 29.42 1.83
CA ASN A 15 -0.02 28.98 3.12
C ASN A 15 -0.87 27.93 3.82
N TRP A 16 -2.16 27.77 3.47
CA TRP A 16 -3.01 26.74 4.05
C TRP A 16 -2.51 25.34 3.68
N TRP A 17 -2.04 25.12 2.45
CA TRP A 17 -1.62 23.79 2.02
C TRP A 17 -0.28 23.83 1.27
N SER A 18 0.75 23.23 1.88
CA SER A 18 2.04 22.96 1.25
C SER A 18 2.16 21.50 0.82
N THR A 19 2.85 21.25 -0.29
CA THR A 19 3.20 19.90 -0.73
C THR A 19 4.63 19.86 -1.26
N ASP A 20 5.34 18.78 -0.92
CA ASP A 20 6.66 18.49 -1.48
C ASP A 20 6.57 17.52 -2.67
N ILE A 21 5.36 17.13 -3.11
CA ILE A 21 5.15 16.11 -4.14
C ILE A 21 5.28 16.69 -5.54
N ILE A 22 4.64 17.84 -5.81
CA ILE A 22 4.57 18.47 -7.12
C ILE A 22 4.73 19.98 -7.02
N ASP A 23 5.57 20.57 -7.88
CA ASP A 23 5.63 22.01 -8.15
C ASP A 23 5.10 22.23 -9.57
N MET A 24 3.98 22.94 -9.67
CA MET A 24 3.32 23.24 -10.94
C MET A 24 3.07 24.75 -11.06
N LYS A 25 3.65 25.35 -12.10
CA LYS A 25 3.43 26.75 -12.51
C LYS A 25 3.55 26.85 -14.03
N PRO A 26 3.12 27.94 -14.69
CA PRO A 26 3.23 28.06 -16.13
C PRO A 26 4.65 27.75 -16.63
N GLY A 27 4.78 26.75 -17.49
CA GLY A 27 6.07 26.29 -18.04
C GLY A 27 6.95 25.46 -17.10
N VAL A 28 6.47 25.08 -15.91
CA VAL A 28 7.22 24.24 -14.96
C VAL A 28 6.31 23.16 -14.39
N ILE A 29 6.72 21.92 -14.57
CA ILE A 29 6.14 20.75 -13.89
C ILE A 29 7.30 19.98 -13.29
N ARG A 30 7.35 19.90 -11.95
CA ARG A 30 8.35 19.11 -11.24
C ARG A 30 7.70 18.15 -10.27
N PHE A 31 8.18 16.92 -10.24
CA PHE A 31 7.80 15.92 -9.25
C PHE A 31 8.99 15.71 -8.32
N ARG A 32 8.80 15.96 -7.01
CA ARG A 32 9.88 15.83 -6.00
C ARG A 32 11.18 16.54 -6.42
N GLY A 33 11.07 17.71 -7.07
CA GLY A 33 12.22 18.50 -7.55
C GLY A 33 12.76 18.15 -8.95
N PHE A 34 12.42 16.99 -9.51
CA PHE A 34 12.78 16.59 -10.88
C PHE A 34 11.84 17.21 -11.89
N SER A 35 12.37 17.83 -12.96
CA SER A 35 11.50 18.34 -14.02
C SER A 35 10.90 17.18 -14.82
N ILE A 36 9.67 17.34 -15.32
CA ILE A 36 8.99 16.28 -16.06
C ILE A 36 9.77 15.83 -17.30
N GLU A 37 10.49 16.73 -17.94
CA GLU A 37 11.34 16.45 -19.10
C GLU A 37 12.51 15.53 -18.75
N GLN A 38 13.02 15.58 -17.50
CA GLN A 38 14.05 14.65 -17.04
C GLN A 38 13.50 13.23 -16.83
N LEU A 39 12.21 13.11 -16.52
CA LEU A 39 11.56 11.85 -16.16
C LEU A 39 11.00 11.12 -17.39
N ILE A 40 10.44 11.85 -18.36
CA ILE A 40 9.88 11.25 -19.58
C ILE A 40 10.95 10.45 -20.32
N GLY A 41 10.70 9.15 -20.51
CA GLY A 41 11.61 8.23 -21.19
C GLY A 41 12.80 7.76 -20.35
N SER A 42 13.00 8.32 -19.15
CA SER A 42 14.12 7.98 -18.26
C SER A 42 13.72 7.08 -17.09
N VAL A 43 12.45 7.11 -16.67
CA VAL A 43 11.95 6.30 -15.55
C VAL A 43 10.79 5.40 -15.98
N SER A 44 10.72 4.20 -15.42
CA SER A 44 9.58 3.29 -15.58
C SER A 44 8.41 3.71 -14.69
N PHE A 45 7.23 3.13 -14.93
CA PHE A 45 6.05 3.40 -14.12
C PHE A 45 6.24 3.05 -12.63
N PRO A 46 6.79 1.87 -12.25
CA PRO A 46 7.15 1.58 -10.86
C PRO A 46 8.13 2.60 -10.25
N GLN A 47 9.14 3.04 -11.00
CA GLN A 47 10.08 4.05 -10.51
C GLN A 47 9.42 5.41 -10.27
N MET A 48 8.46 5.79 -11.12
CA MET A 48 7.67 7.00 -10.93
C MET A 48 6.79 6.92 -9.68
N ILE A 49 6.12 5.77 -9.45
CA ILE A 49 5.37 5.53 -8.21
C ILE A 49 6.29 5.65 -6.99
N TRP A 50 7.46 5.02 -7.03
CA TRP A 50 8.45 5.10 -5.96
C TRP A 50 8.83 6.56 -5.69
N LEU A 51 9.18 7.33 -6.72
CA LEU A 51 9.54 8.73 -6.59
C LEU A 51 8.44 9.53 -5.88
N LEU A 52 7.18 9.40 -6.32
CA LEU A 52 6.08 10.14 -5.72
C LEU A 52 5.85 9.78 -4.24
N LEU A 53 5.99 8.50 -3.89
CA LEU A 53 5.78 8.01 -2.52
C LEU A 53 6.98 8.30 -1.59
N ARG A 54 8.21 8.10 -2.05
CA ARG A 54 9.43 8.12 -1.22
C ARG A 54 10.23 9.41 -1.32
N GLY A 55 10.08 10.16 -2.40
CA GLY A 55 10.80 11.42 -2.63
C GLY A 55 12.15 11.28 -3.33
N ASP A 56 12.65 10.06 -3.50
CA ASP A 56 13.91 9.74 -4.17
C ASP A 56 13.71 8.75 -5.32
N LEU A 57 14.73 8.52 -6.15
CA LEU A 57 14.70 7.47 -7.17
C LEU A 57 15.17 6.14 -6.58
N PRO A 58 14.50 5.02 -6.90
CA PRO A 58 14.92 3.71 -6.41
C PRO A 58 16.24 3.25 -7.04
N SER A 59 16.98 2.40 -6.33
CA SER A 59 18.01 1.58 -6.94
C SER A 59 17.39 0.59 -7.94
N PRO A 60 18.19 -0.01 -8.86
CA PRO A 60 17.69 -1.04 -9.78
C PRO A 60 16.99 -2.20 -9.05
N ASP A 61 17.55 -2.65 -7.92
CA ASP A 61 16.99 -3.75 -7.13
C ASP A 61 15.66 -3.36 -6.46
N HIS A 62 15.57 -2.13 -5.92
CA HIS A 62 14.31 -1.62 -5.37
C HIS A 62 13.22 -1.50 -6.44
N ALA A 63 13.58 -1.03 -7.64
CA ALA A 63 12.65 -0.91 -8.76
C ALA A 63 12.14 -2.28 -9.22
N ALA A 64 13.04 -3.25 -9.38
CA ALA A 64 12.69 -4.61 -9.77
C ALA A 64 11.80 -5.30 -8.72
N LEU A 65 12.09 -5.10 -7.43
CA LEU A 65 11.26 -5.63 -6.35
C LEU A 65 9.86 -5.00 -6.35
N LEU A 66 9.77 -3.67 -6.47
CA LEU A 66 8.47 -2.99 -6.53
C LEU A 66 7.66 -3.43 -7.75
N GLU A 67 8.31 -3.57 -8.92
CA GLU A 67 7.65 -4.06 -10.12
C GLU A 67 7.10 -5.48 -9.93
N ALA A 68 7.90 -6.40 -9.38
CA ALA A 68 7.46 -7.75 -9.08
C ALA A 68 6.26 -7.76 -8.11
N ALA A 69 6.29 -6.91 -7.08
CA ALA A 69 5.19 -6.78 -6.13
C ALA A 69 3.91 -6.23 -6.79
N LEU A 70 4.02 -5.21 -7.64
CA LEU A 70 2.88 -4.64 -8.38
C LEU A 70 2.27 -5.66 -9.35
N VAL A 71 3.11 -6.42 -10.05
CA VAL A 71 2.66 -7.48 -10.97
C VAL A 71 1.96 -8.59 -10.20
N ALA A 72 2.50 -9.01 -9.06
CA ALA A 72 1.91 -10.07 -8.24
C ALA A 72 0.54 -9.68 -7.65
N ALA A 73 0.31 -8.38 -7.40
CA ALA A 73 -0.90 -7.87 -6.75
C ALA A 73 -2.04 -7.49 -7.73
N VAL A 74 -1.83 -7.62 -9.05
CA VAL A 74 -2.74 -7.04 -10.05
C VAL A 74 -4.17 -7.60 -10.00
N ASP A 75 -4.33 -8.90 -9.72
CA ASP A 75 -5.62 -9.57 -9.65
C ASP A 75 -5.51 -10.87 -8.85
N HIS A 76 -6.52 -11.16 -8.03
CA HIS A 76 -6.62 -12.39 -7.23
C HIS A 76 -7.96 -13.11 -7.40
N GLY A 77 -8.66 -12.83 -8.50
CA GLY A 77 -9.87 -13.50 -8.94
C GLY A 77 -11.18 -12.84 -8.49
N PRO A 78 -12.30 -13.26 -9.09
CA PRO A 78 -13.59 -12.58 -8.99
C PRO A 78 -14.25 -12.65 -7.60
N GLN A 79 -13.68 -13.43 -6.67
CA GLN A 79 -14.19 -13.59 -5.31
C GLN A 79 -13.60 -12.58 -4.32
N ALA A 80 -12.54 -11.86 -4.70
CA ALA A 80 -12.03 -10.78 -3.88
C ALA A 80 -13.10 -9.68 -3.73
N PRO A 81 -13.41 -9.19 -2.51
CA PRO A 81 -14.48 -8.23 -2.25
C PRO A 81 -14.51 -7.03 -3.20
N SER A 82 -13.37 -6.36 -3.40
CA SER A 82 -13.24 -5.22 -4.32
C SER A 82 -13.58 -5.58 -5.78
N ILE A 83 -13.12 -6.73 -6.26
CA ILE A 83 -13.39 -7.22 -7.62
C ILE A 83 -14.88 -7.60 -7.76
N ALA A 84 -15.44 -8.30 -6.78
CA ALA A 84 -16.84 -8.71 -6.77
C ALA A 84 -17.77 -7.48 -6.80
N VAL A 85 -17.48 -6.46 -5.98
CA VAL A 85 -18.23 -5.21 -5.95
C VAL A 85 -18.04 -4.43 -7.25
N GLY A 86 -16.82 -4.29 -7.77
CA GLY A 86 -16.59 -3.61 -9.05
C GLY A 86 -17.40 -4.22 -10.20
N ARG A 87 -17.44 -5.57 -10.27
CA ARG A 87 -18.25 -6.31 -11.25
C ARG A 87 -19.74 -6.07 -11.07
N MET A 88 -20.22 -6.08 -9.82
CA MET A 88 -21.63 -5.80 -9.53
C MET A 88 -21.99 -4.36 -9.92
N SER A 89 -21.17 -3.38 -9.55
CA SER A 89 -21.37 -1.97 -9.87
C SER A 89 -21.48 -1.71 -11.37
N ILE A 90 -20.59 -2.28 -12.18
CA ILE A 90 -20.69 -2.20 -13.66
C ILE A 90 -21.96 -2.88 -14.16
N THR A 91 -22.32 -4.05 -13.62
CA THR A 91 -23.55 -4.76 -14.01
C THR A 91 -24.81 -3.96 -13.68
N CYS A 92 -24.79 -3.19 -12.58
CA CYS A 92 -25.86 -2.27 -12.20
C CYS A 92 -25.86 -0.96 -13.01
N GLY A 93 -24.93 -0.76 -13.95
CA GLY A 93 -24.91 0.38 -14.86
C GLY A 93 -24.14 1.60 -14.35
N LEU A 94 -23.29 1.46 -13.33
CA LEU A 94 -22.41 2.56 -12.93
C LEU A 94 -21.37 2.85 -14.03
N PRO A 95 -21.04 4.13 -14.30
CA PRO A 95 -19.90 4.46 -15.14
C PRO A 95 -18.59 4.02 -14.49
N LEU A 96 -17.53 3.88 -15.28
CA LEU A 96 -16.24 3.34 -14.85
C LEU A 96 -15.73 3.96 -13.54
N ASN A 97 -15.72 5.29 -13.43
CA ASN A 97 -15.23 5.97 -12.23
C ASN A 97 -16.05 5.61 -10.98
N GLY A 98 -17.38 5.49 -11.12
CA GLY A 98 -18.26 5.11 -10.02
C GLY A 98 -18.07 3.65 -9.61
N ALA A 99 -17.86 2.75 -10.57
CA ALA A 99 -17.55 1.36 -10.28
C ALA A 99 -16.18 1.18 -9.61
N MET A 100 -15.17 1.91 -10.07
CA MET A 100 -13.83 1.92 -9.46
C MET A 100 -13.88 2.48 -8.04
N ALA A 101 -14.56 3.61 -7.80
CA ALA A 101 -14.74 4.16 -6.46
C ALA A 101 -15.45 3.14 -5.53
N SER A 102 -16.48 2.46 -6.05
CA SER A 102 -17.19 1.41 -5.31
C SER A 102 -16.25 0.27 -4.92
N ALA A 103 -15.41 -0.20 -5.83
CA ALA A 103 -14.45 -1.27 -5.59
C ALA A 103 -13.34 -0.87 -4.60
N ILE A 104 -12.79 0.34 -4.73
CA ILE A 104 -11.69 0.87 -3.90
C ILE A 104 -12.12 1.04 -2.45
N ASN A 105 -13.39 1.38 -2.18
CA ASN A 105 -13.91 1.50 -0.81
C ASN A 105 -13.87 0.19 -0.01
N LEU A 106 -13.66 -0.95 -0.65
CA LEU A 106 -13.49 -2.25 0.03
C LEU A 106 -12.02 -2.55 0.33
N LEU A 107 -11.08 -1.71 -0.11
CA LEU A 107 -9.68 -1.84 0.29
C LEU A 107 -9.51 -1.16 1.66
N ASP A 108 -9.25 -1.97 2.67
CA ASP A 108 -9.09 -1.54 4.06
C ASP A 108 -8.02 -2.38 4.78
N ASP A 109 -7.91 -2.21 6.10
CA ASP A 109 -6.97 -2.93 6.96
C ASP A 109 -7.12 -4.46 6.92
N VAL A 110 -8.32 -4.96 6.59
CA VAL A 110 -8.64 -6.39 6.52
C VAL A 110 -8.46 -6.90 5.09
N HIS A 111 -8.99 -6.19 4.09
CA HIS A 111 -8.88 -6.53 2.68
C HIS A 111 -7.90 -5.58 1.98
N GLY A 112 -6.64 -5.99 1.92
CA GLY A 112 -5.56 -5.24 1.25
C GLY A 112 -4.51 -4.65 2.21
N GLY A 113 -4.85 -4.43 3.48
CA GLY A 113 -3.94 -3.85 4.49
C GLY A 113 -2.97 -4.83 5.17
N ALA A 114 -3.16 -6.16 4.99
CA ALA A 114 -2.34 -7.17 5.67
C ALA A 114 -0.84 -7.08 5.37
N GLY A 115 -0.44 -6.52 4.21
CA GLY A 115 0.96 -6.34 3.84
C GLY A 115 1.67 -5.34 4.76
N GLN A 116 1.06 -4.18 5.02
CA GLN A 116 1.63 -3.15 5.90
C GLN A 116 1.79 -3.68 7.33
N GLN A 117 0.72 -4.27 7.88
CA GLN A 117 0.73 -4.83 9.24
C GLN A 117 1.79 -5.92 9.40
N CYS A 118 2.03 -6.74 8.36
CA CYS A 118 3.08 -7.76 8.37
C CYS A 118 4.48 -7.14 8.45
N MET A 119 4.71 -6.06 7.70
CA MET A 119 5.99 -5.35 7.72
C MET A 119 6.24 -4.62 9.04
N GLU A 120 5.20 -4.06 9.66
CA GLU A 120 5.29 -3.47 10.99
C GLU A 120 5.67 -4.51 12.05
N LEU A 121 5.08 -5.72 12.00
CA LEU A 121 5.45 -6.83 12.88
C LEU A 121 6.91 -7.25 12.67
N TYR A 122 7.34 -7.42 11.41
CA TYR A 122 8.74 -7.80 11.13
C TYR A 122 9.73 -6.70 11.54
N ALA A 123 9.37 -5.43 11.38
CA ALA A 123 10.17 -4.31 11.83
C ALA A 123 10.32 -4.29 13.36
N ASP A 124 9.24 -4.57 14.12
CA ASP A 124 9.33 -4.68 15.59
C ASP A 124 10.24 -5.83 16.02
N ILE A 125 10.12 -7.00 15.39
CA ILE A 125 10.98 -8.15 15.66
C ILE A 125 12.44 -7.82 15.35
N ALA A 126 12.72 -7.20 14.19
CA ALA A 126 14.05 -6.79 13.79
C ALA A 126 14.65 -5.75 14.76
N ARG A 127 13.84 -4.80 15.23
CA ARG A 127 14.24 -3.82 16.25
C ARG A 127 14.66 -4.51 17.55
N ARG A 128 13.85 -5.44 18.07
CA ARG A 128 14.18 -6.21 19.29
C ARG A 128 15.47 -7.02 19.14
N MET A 129 15.72 -7.56 17.94
CA MET A 129 16.97 -8.26 17.64
C MET A 129 18.17 -7.31 17.65
N SER A 130 18.02 -6.11 17.08
CA SER A 130 19.07 -5.08 17.11
C SER A 130 19.39 -4.61 18.54
N GLU A 131 18.42 -4.71 19.45
CA GLU A 131 18.56 -4.42 20.89
C GLU A 131 19.13 -5.61 21.70
N GLY A 132 19.49 -6.71 21.04
CA GLY A 132 20.18 -7.85 21.66
C GLY A 132 19.27 -9.02 22.06
N THR A 133 17.99 -8.99 21.72
CA THR A 133 17.09 -10.13 21.97
C THR A 133 17.33 -11.23 20.93
N ALA A 134 17.52 -12.48 21.38
CA ALA A 134 17.66 -13.61 20.45
C ALA A 134 16.40 -13.78 19.57
N LEU A 135 16.58 -14.18 18.30
CA LEU A 135 15.51 -14.27 17.28
C LEU A 135 14.22 -14.91 17.81
N VAL A 136 14.30 -16.08 18.45
CA VAL A 136 13.12 -16.80 18.95
C VAL A 136 12.37 -15.98 20.00
N ALA A 137 13.09 -15.39 20.95
CA ALA A 137 12.49 -14.56 22.00
C ALA A 137 11.93 -13.25 21.43
N ALA A 138 12.61 -12.64 20.45
CA ALA A 138 12.16 -11.43 19.76
C ALA A 138 10.86 -11.69 18.99
N THR A 139 10.79 -12.80 18.24
CA THR A 139 9.60 -13.23 17.51
C THR A 139 8.43 -13.52 18.45
N GLN A 140 8.65 -14.25 19.54
CA GLN A 140 7.61 -14.51 20.53
C GLN A 140 7.07 -13.22 21.14
N ALA A 141 7.96 -12.29 21.50
CA ALA A 141 7.56 -11.00 22.07
C ALA A 141 6.83 -10.10 21.06
N GLY A 142 7.28 -10.05 19.81
CA GLY A 142 6.62 -9.29 18.73
C GLY A 142 5.23 -9.84 18.41
N ILE A 143 5.09 -11.16 18.29
CA ILE A 143 3.79 -11.82 18.10
C ILE A 143 2.87 -11.54 19.30
N ALA A 144 3.36 -11.66 20.53
CA ALA A 144 2.56 -11.39 21.72
C ALA A 144 2.05 -9.94 21.75
N ALA A 145 2.93 -8.97 21.49
CA ALA A 145 2.57 -7.55 21.43
C ALA A 145 1.56 -7.26 20.31
N PHE A 146 1.75 -7.85 19.13
CA PHE A 146 0.80 -7.70 18.02
C PHE A 146 -0.58 -8.28 18.38
N VAL A 147 -0.61 -9.47 18.99
CA VAL A 147 -1.87 -10.12 19.37
C VAL A 147 -2.61 -9.34 20.45
N GLU A 148 -1.88 -8.70 21.36
CA GLU A 148 -2.44 -7.81 22.38
C GLU A 148 -3.07 -6.56 21.76
N ALA A 149 -2.41 -5.95 20.78
CA ALA A 149 -2.85 -4.71 20.15
C ALA A 149 -3.95 -4.91 19.06
N HIS A 150 -3.86 -5.98 18.27
CA HIS A 150 -4.65 -6.17 17.05
C HIS A 150 -5.46 -7.47 17.03
N GLY A 151 -5.35 -8.29 18.07
CA GLY A 151 -6.06 -9.56 18.18
C GLY A 151 -5.31 -10.74 17.54
N LYS A 152 -5.96 -11.91 17.53
CA LYS A 152 -5.30 -13.20 17.27
C LYS A 152 -4.94 -13.47 15.80
N ILE A 153 -5.37 -12.62 14.88
CA ILE A 153 -5.14 -12.82 13.44
C ILE A 153 -3.81 -12.16 13.10
N LEU A 154 -2.82 -12.97 12.74
CA LEU A 154 -1.52 -12.46 12.33
C LEU A 154 -1.54 -12.02 10.85
N PRO A 155 -0.95 -10.86 10.53
CA PRO A 155 -0.83 -10.37 9.17
C PRO A 155 0.22 -11.17 8.39
N GLY A 156 0.04 -11.29 7.07
CA GLY A 156 0.97 -12.01 6.18
C GLY A 156 0.83 -13.53 6.21
N SER A 157 0.18 -14.13 7.21
CA SER A 157 -0.32 -15.50 7.09
C SER A 157 -1.63 -15.49 6.31
N ALA A 158 -1.65 -16.03 5.09
CA ALA A 158 -2.88 -16.23 4.31
C ALA A 158 -3.91 -17.19 4.98
N ILE A 159 -3.65 -17.61 6.22
CA ILE A 159 -4.42 -18.57 7.00
C ILE A 159 -4.52 -18.01 8.42
N ALA A 160 -5.73 -17.76 8.89
CA ALA A 160 -5.97 -17.54 10.31
C ALA A 160 -5.47 -18.76 11.09
N PHE A 161 -4.33 -18.63 11.76
CA PHE A 161 -3.78 -19.66 12.62
C PHE A 161 -4.57 -19.71 13.95
N THR A 162 -5.87 -19.93 13.86
CA THR A 162 -6.71 -20.28 15.01
C THR A 162 -6.88 -21.80 15.01
N ARG A 163 -6.57 -22.41 16.15
CA ARG A 163 -6.56 -23.87 16.38
C ARG A 163 -7.90 -24.59 16.13
N SER A 164 -8.94 -23.91 15.63
CA SER A 164 -10.29 -24.46 15.42
C SER A 164 -10.63 -24.80 13.97
N THR A 165 -9.81 -24.44 12.98
CA THR A 165 -10.14 -24.65 11.55
C THR A 165 -9.74 -26.02 10.99
N LEU A 166 -9.10 -26.89 11.78
CA LEU A 166 -8.75 -28.25 11.37
C LEU A 166 -9.91 -29.27 11.41
N ALA A 167 -11.10 -28.89 11.90
CA ALA A 167 -12.19 -29.85 12.08
C ALA A 167 -13.18 -29.94 10.90
N HIS A 168 -13.35 -28.90 10.08
CA HIS A 168 -14.30 -28.94 8.97
C HIS A 168 -13.97 -27.95 7.87
N ARG A 169 -13.39 -28.44 6.77
CA ARG A 169 -13.87 -28.24 5.38
C ARG A 169 -12.78 -28.68 4.40
N GLY A 170 -13.15 -29.62 3.54
CA GLY A 170 -12.36 -29.97 2.37
C GLY A 170 -12.31 -28.82 1.37
N SER A 171 -11.24 -28.81 0.58
CA SER A 171 -11.12 -28.12 -0.70
C SER A 171 -11.15 -26.58 -0.68
N CYS A 172 -10.06 -25.97 -0.19
CA CYS A 172 -9.57 -24.71 -0.74
C CYS A 172 -8.07 -24.86 -1.08
N ARG A 173 -7.79 -25.38 -2.29
CA ARG A 173 -6.44 -25.35 -2.90
C ARG A 173 -6.20 -23.95 -3.47
N TRP A 174 -5.69 -23.03 -2.65
CA TRP A 174 -5.15 -21.75 -3.12
C TRP A 174 -3.94 -21.39 -2.26
N SER A 175 -2.81 -22.07 -2.46
CA SER A 175 -1.50 -21.73 -1.89
C SER A 175 -0.40 -22.60 -2.52
N MET A 176 -0.02 -22.38 -3.77
CA MET A 176 1.22 -22.98 -4.31
C MET A 176 1.75 -22.27 -5.56
N LEU A 177 1.93 -20.94 -5.51
CA LEU A 177 2.64 -20.24 -6.60
C LEU A 177 3.66 -19.19 -6.15
N LEU A 178 3.74 -18.83 -4.86
CA LEU A 178 4.71 -17.84 -4.37
C LEU A 178 5.87 -18.42 -3.54
N VAL A 179 5.91 -19.74 -3.31
CA VAL A 179 7.00 -20.41 -2.54
C VAL A 179 7.99 -21.18 -3.44
N SER A 180 7.82 -21.14 -4.77
CA SER A 180 8.69 -21.89 -5.70
C SER A 180 9.57 -21.01 -6.60
N ALA A 181 9.70 -19.72 -6.33
CA ALA A 181 10.49 -18.78 -7.12
C ALA A 181 11.49 -17.95 -6.28
N ALA A 182 12.06 -18.56 -5.23
CA ALA A 182 13.23 -18.08 -4.51
C ALA A 182 14.15 -19.25 -4.19
#